data_AF-A0A150GZC9-F1
#
_entry.id   AF-A0A150GZC9-F1
#
_cell.length_a   1.000
_cell.length_b   1.000
_cell.length_c   1.000
_cell.angle_alpha   90.00
_cell.angle_beta   90.00
_cell.angle_gamma   90.00
#
_symmetry.space_group_name_H-M   'P 1'
#
loop_
_entity.id
_entity.type
_entity.pdbx_description
1 polymer ?
#
loop_
_entity_poly.entity_id
_entity_poly.type
_entity_poly.pdbx_seq_one_letter_code
_entity_poly.pdbx_strand_id
1 'polypeptide(L)'
;MSKAPVMFTFGQQPSAAAAATHGSFAPPDAPAAAPDRLALTFEGGQTLAAGVAALRGVSRVLRVALAFPLSPRGVLPLRGMDDDPDAWAAVVRLAELSAHPTALVTWDNIGAMLRLADKYDMPAVGAACADFLLRNPDGLRLSAPLRSPANTLMAASIVDRYCGGGGGGGGGWDPPVLSMAGVLRRQLGQNKPGSAGVGGAPAAACLQLRALVEHRDYPTAISPAVQVLVTLVLLDALDALDALDRRRRTEPAGASGFTFGASAPAPAPVRVRFT
;
A
#
# COMPACT_ATOMS: atom_id res chain seq x y z
N MET A 1 5.82 -1.80 52.69
CA MET A 1 5.32 -2.77 51.70
C MET A 1 6.12 -2.58 50.42
N SER A 2 7.08 -3.47 50.21
CA SER A 2 8.08 -3.41 49.15
C SER A 2 7.54 -4.14 47.91
N LYS A 3 7.59 -3.51 46.73
CA LYS A 3 7.32 -4.16 45.44
C LYS A 3 8.45 -3.84 44.47
N ALA A 4 9.05 -4.91 43.97
CA ALA A 4 10.34 -5.00 43.31
C ALA A 4 10.40 -4.32 41.92
N PRO A 5 11.60 -3.93 41.44
CA PRO A 5 11.82 -3.50 40.07
C PRO A 5 11.91 -4.69 39.11
N VAL A 6 11.28 -4.55 37.94
CA VAL A 6 11.39 -5.50 36.82
C VAL A 6 12.70 -5.23 36.09
N MET A 7 13.67 -6.15 36.22
CA MET A 7 14.87 -6.22 35.39
C MET A 7 14.49 -6.77 34.01
N PHE A 8 14.67 -5.97 32.96
CA PHE A 8 14.74 -6.47 31.58
C PHE A 8 16.21 -6.70 31.22
N THR A 9 16.62 -7.97 31.22
CA THR A 9 17.91 -8.41 30.70
C THR A 9 17.82 -8.48 29.17
N PHE A 10 18.34 -7.48 28.47
CA PHE A 10 18.55 -7.57 27.03
C PHE A 10 19.79 -8.44 26.77
N GLY A 11 19.58 -9.58 26.14
CA GLY A 11 20.65 -10.42 25.60
C GLY A 11 21.47 -9.63 24.60
N GLN A 12 22.71 -9.36 24.97
CA GLN A 12 23.74 -8.70 24.18
C GLN A 12 24.14 -9.66 23.05
N GLN A 13 23.60 -9.42 21.85
CA GLN A 13 23.96 -10.16 20.65
C GLN A 13 25.38 -9.72 20.21
N PRO A 14 26.31 -10.64 19.93
CA PRO A 14 27.68 -10.28 19.59
C PRO A 14 27.73 -9.48 18.29
N SER A 15 28.35 -8.30 18.40
CA SER A 15 28.71 -7.40 17.33
C SER A 15 29.69 -8.11 16.39
N ALA A 16 29.21 -8.51 15.21
CA ALA A 16 30.08 -8.85 14.10
C ALA A 16 30.53 -7.54 13.46
N ALA A 17 31.81 -7.20 13.66
CA ALA A 17 32.49 -6.11 12.98
C ALA A 17 32.36 -6.31 11.47
N ALA A 18 31.55 -5.47 10.81
CA ALA A 18 31.52 -5.39 9.37
C ALA A 18 32.82 -4.70 8.93
N ALA A 19 33.75 -5.50 8.42
CA ALA A 19 34.92 -5.04 7.71
C ALA A 19 34.46 -4.14 6.54
N ALA A 20 34.90 -2.88 6.57
CA ALA A 20 34.82 -1.99 5.43
C ALA A 20 35.72 -2.56 4.32
N THR A 21 35.13 -3.22 3.32
CA THR A 21 35.81 -3.61 2.10
C THR A 21 36.01 -2.38 1.22
N HIS A 22 37.21 -1.82 1.32
CA HIS A 22 37.78 -0.86 0.40
C HIS A 22 37.75 -1.36 -1.06
N GLY A 23 37.43 -0.44 -1.97
CA GLY A 23 37.69 -0.44 -3.42
C GLY A 23 38.11 -1.76 -4.08
N SER A 24 37.15 -2.53 -4.56
CA SER A 24 37.41 -3.56 -5.56
C SER A 24 37.63 -2.88 -6.92
N PHE A 25 38.91 -2.66 -7.26
CA PHE A 25 39.35 -2.47 -8.63
C PHE A 25 38.84 -3.67 -9.45
N ALA A 26 38.08 -3.41 -10.51
CA ALA A 26 37.60 -4.48 -11.38
C ALA A 26 38.81 -5.18 -12.05
N PRO A 27 38.83 -6.52 -12.11
CA PRO A 27 39.84 -7.23 -12.89
C PRO A 27 39.73 -6.85 -14.38
N PRO A 28 40.85 -6.76 -15.12
CA PRO A 28 40.86 -6.39 -16.54
C PRO A 28 40.16 -7.40 -17.47
N ASP A 29 39.73 -8.56 -16.96
CA ASP A 29 38.99 -9.59 -17.69
C ASP A 29 37.49 -9.61 -17.34
N ALA A 30 36.88 -8.44 -17.12
CA ALA A 30 35.43 -8.34 -17.05
C ALA A 30 34.85 -8.77 -18.41
N PRO A 31 33.94 -9.77 -18.46
CA PRO A 31 33.35 -10.23 -19.72
C PRO A 31 32.75 -9.03 -20.44
N ALA A 32 33.10 -8.87 -21.73
CA ALA A 32 32.64 -7.78 -22.57
C ALA A 32 31.15 -7.55 -22.31
N ALA A 33 30.82 -6.38 -21.75
CA ALA A 33 29.45 -6.04 -21.39
C ALA A 33 28.57 -6.32 -22.61
N ALA A 34 27.55 -7.18 -22.43
CA ALA A 34 26.63 -7.51 -23.51
C ALA A 34 26.16 -6.19 -24.15
N PRO A 35 26.26 -6.02 -25.47
CA PRO A 35 26.15 -4.73 -26.13
C PRO A 35 24.81 -4.01 -25.88
N ASP A 36 23.81 -4.75 -25.39
CA ASP A 36 22.45 -4.29 -25.12
C ASP A 36 22.13 -4.08 -23.63
N ARG A 37 23.13 -4.19 -22.73
CA ARG A 37 22.96 -3.92 -21.30
C ARG A 37 23.59 -2.60 -20.88
N LEU A 38 22.88 -1.93 -19.97
CA LEU A 38 23.23 -0.67 -19.36
C LEU A 38 23.44 -0.88 -17.85
N ALA A 39 24.47 -0.27 -17.28
CA ALA A 39 24.63 -0.19 -15.83
C ALA A 39 23.92 1.07 -15.31
N LEU A 40 22.88 0.89 -14.50
CA LEU A 40 22.28 1.94 -13.69
C LEU A 40 23.15 2.14 -12.46
N THR A 41 23.63 3.36 -12.20
CA THR A 41 24.44 3.66 -11.01
C THR A 41 23.66 4.55 -10.04
N PHE A 42 23.69 4.19 -8.76
CA PHE A 42 22.98 4.89 -7.69
C PHE A 42 23.95 5.76 -6.86
N GLU A 43 23.43 6.75 -6.12
CA GLU A 43 24.26 7.65 -5.29
C GLU A 43 25.06 6.90 -4.20
N GLY A 44 24.62 5.71 -3.80
CA GLY A 44 25.36 4.83 -2.88
C GLY A 44 26.47 3.97 -3.53
N GLY A 45 26.75 4.16 -4.81
CA GLY A 45 27.75 3.38 -5.56
C GLY A 45 27.28 1.99 -5.99
N GLN A 46 26.07 1.58 -5.61
CA GLN A 46 25.43 0.36 -6.10
C GLN A 46 25.20 0.46 -7.62
N THR A 47 25.20 -0.70 -8.28
CA THR A 47 24.95 -0.79 -9.71
C THR A 47 23.93 -1.87 -10.03
N LEU A 48 23.11 -1.63 -11.06
CA LEU A 48 22.11 -2.57 -11.54
C LEU A 48 22.19 -2.68 -13.07
N ALA A 49 22.34 -3.89 -13.60
CA ALA A 49 22.40 -4.11 -15.04
C ALA A 49 21.00 -4.31 -15.63
N ALA A 50 20.65 -3.54 -16.66
CA ALA A 50 19.32 -3.58 -17.29
C ALA A 50 19.42 -3.61 -18.82
N GLY A 51 18.48 -4.29 -19.48
CA GLY A 51 18.37 -4.24 -20.95
C GLY A 51 17.95 -2.85 -21.44
N VAL A 52 18.70 -2.26 -22.37
CA VAL A 52 18.40 -0.93 -22.95
C VAL A 52 17.02 -0.91 -23.62
N ALA A 53 16.68 -1.97 -24.35
CA ALA A 53 15.38 -2.09 -25.02
C ALA A 53 14.21 -2.13 -24.02
N ALA A 54 14.36 -2.87 -22.92
CA ALA A 54 13.35 -2.95 -21.86
C ALA A 54 13.11 -1.58 -21.20
N LEU A 55 14.19 -0.87 -20.85
CA LEU A 55 14.10 0.47 -20.26
C LEU A 55 13.43 1.49 -21.20
N ARG A 56 13.78 1.48 -22.49
CA ARG A 56 13.13 2.34 -23.51
C ARG A 56 11.66 1.97 -23.71
N GLY A 57 11.33 0.68 -23.58
CA GLY A 57 9.97 0.18 -23.69
C GLY A 57 9.09 0.68 -22.55
N VAL A 58 9.58 0.54 -21.32
CA VAL A 58 8.79 0.80 -20.10
C VAL A 58 8.68 2.28 -19.72
N SER A 59 9.69 3.10 -20.04
CA SER A 59 9.76 4.50 -19.63
C SER A 59 9.86 5.44 -20.82
N ARG A 60 8.98 6.43 -20.88
CA ARG A 60 9.04 7.50 -21.91
C ARG A 60 10.20 8.46 -21.65
N VAL A 61 10.48 8.79 -20.39
CA VAL A 61 11.62 9.64 -20.01
C VAL A 61 12.94 8.99 -20.39
N LEU A 62 13.14 7.71 -20.03
CA LEU A 62 14.36 6.98 -20.38
C LEU A 62 14.45 6.73 -21.88
N ARG A 63 13.33 6.57 -22.59
CA ARG A 63 13.34 6.45 -24.06
C ARG A 63 14.02 7.65 -24.71
N VAL A 64 13.68 8.85 -24.27
CA VAL A 64 14.29 10.10 -24.76
C VAL A 64 15.74 10.21 -24.29
N ALA A 65 16.02 9.97 -23.01
CA ALA A 65 17.37 10.09 -22.45
C ALA A 65 18.36 9.12 -23.11
N LEU A 66 17.94 7.87 -23.34
CA LEU A 66 18.75 6.82 -23.96
C LEU A 66 18.85 6.98 -25.49
N ALA A 67 18.16 7.94 -26.12
CA ALA A 67 18.34 8.22 -27.54
C ALA A 67 19.71 8.88 -27.83
N PHE A 68 20.34 9.46 -26.81
CA PHE A 68 21.66 10.07 -26.89
C PHE A 68 22.75 9.11 -26.40
N PRO A 69 23.99 9.21 -26.92
CA PRO A 69 25.13 8.46 -26.38
C PRO A 69 25.38 8.83 -24.92
N LEU A 70 25.54 7.83 -24.06
CA LEU A 70 25.86 8.03 -22.66
C LEU A 70 27.37 8.21 -22.47
N SER A 71 27.75 9.09 -21.54
CA SER A 71 29.13 9.31 -21.11
C SER A 71 29.20 9.22 -19.57
N PRO A 72 29.86 8.21 -18.99
CA PRO A 72 30.60 7.13 -19.64
C PRO A 72 29.70 6.14 -20.40
N ARG A 73 30.25 5.50 -21.44
CA ARG A 73 29.49 4.61 -22.33
C ARG A 73 28.90 3.45 -21.54
N GLY A 74 27.59 3.22 -21.69
CA GLY A 74 26.88 2.12 -21.05
C GLY A 74 26.56 2.33 -19.57
N VAL A 75 26.73 3.54 -19.05
CA VAL A 75 26.39 3.87 -17.66
C VAL A 75 25.35 4.99 -17.63
N LEU A 76 24.25 4.77 -16.91
CA LEU A 76 23.23 5.77 -16.67
C LEU A 76 23.20 6.10 -15.17
N PRO A 77 23.66 7.28 -14.77
CA PRO A 77 23.56 7.72 -13.38
C PRO A 77 22.11 8.07 -13.04
N LEU A 78 21.57 7.39 -12.04
CA LEU A 78 20.31 7.73 -11.40
C LEU A 78 20.62 8.70 -10.26
N ARG A 79 20.16 9.94 -10.40
CA ARG A 79 20.39 11.01 -9.43
C ARG A 79 19.09 11.31 -8.72
N GLY A 80 19.12 11.25 -7.40
CA GLY A 80 17.96 11.47 -6.55
C GLY A 80 17.88 10.46 -5.41
N MET A 81 17.60 10.99 -4.22
CA MET A 81 17.36 10.22 -2.99
C MET A 81 16.18 9.24 -3.11
N ASP A 82 15.28 9.46 -4.08
CA ASP A 82 14.09 8.63 -4.31
C ASP A 82 14.35 7.43 -5.25
N ASP A 83 15.56 7.30 -5.83
CA ASP A 83 15.92 6.20 -6.72
C ASP A 83 16.34 4.95 -5.92
N ASP A 84 15.37 4.33 -5.26
CA ASP A 84 15.58 3.11 -4.48
C ASP A 84 16.07 1.93 -5.36
N PRO A 85 17.23 1.33 -5.08
CA PRO A 85 17.80 0.25 -5.89
C PRO A 85 16.91 -1.00 -5.96
N ASP A 86 16.24 -1.35 -4.86
CA ASP A 86 15.38 -2.54 -4.80
C ASP A 86 14.10 -2.34 -5.63
N ALA A 87 13.50 -1.15 -5.57
CA ALA A 87 12.40 -0.79 -6.44
C ALA A 87 12.81 -0.78 -7.92
N TRP A 88 14.00 -0.26 -8.25
CA TRP A 88 14.54 -0.34 -9.61
C TRP A 88 14.79 -1.77 -10.08
N ALA A 89 15.27 -2.65 -9.20
CA ALA A 89 15.42 -4.06 -9.53
C ALA A 89 14.07 -4.72 -9.88
N ALA A 90 13.01 -4.38 -9.14
CA ALA A 90 11.65 -4.83 -9.47
C ALA A 90 11.15 -4.26 -10.81
N VAL A 91 11.38 -2.98 -11.08
CA VAL A 91 11.03 -2.32 -12.36
C VAL A 91 11.75 -2.94 -13.55
N VAL A 92 13.06 -3.17 -13.44
CA VAL A 92 13.86 -3.80 -14.51
C VAL A 92 13.35 -5.21 -14.79
N ARG A 93 13.11 -6.01 -13.74
CA ARG A 93 12.53 -7.36 -13.92
C ARG A 93 11.15 -7.30 -14.55
N LEU A 94 10.30 -6.36 -14.16
CA LEU A 94 8.98 -6.18 -14.75
C LEU A 94 9.08 -5.79 -16.23
N ALA A 95 10.02 -4.92 -16.59
CA ALA A 95 10.24 -4.48 -17.97
C ALA A 95 10.82 -5.59 -18.86
N GLU A 96 11.66 -6.47 -18.31
CA GLU A 96 12.25 -7.61 -19.01
C GLU A 96 11.26 -8.77 -19.15
N LEU A 97 10.36 -8.95 -18.18
CA LEU A 97 9.29 -9.95 -18.22
C LEU A 97 8.06 -9.36 -18.90
N SER A 98 7.95 -9.54 -20.22
CA SER A 98 6.82 -9.09 -21.05
C SER A 98 5.41 -9.43 -20.50
N ALA A 99 5.30 -10.41 -19.60
CA ALA A 99 4.05 -10.87 -18.98
C ALA A 99 3.60 -10.13 -17.70
N HIS A 100 4.33 -9.10 -17.23
CA HIS A 100 3.96 -8.27 -16.06
C HIS A 100 3.54 -9.08 -14.80
N PRO A 101 4.42 -9.93 -14.23
CA PRO A 101 4.05 -10.72 -13.06
C PRO A 101 3.79 -9.84 -11.84
N THR A 102 2.57 -9.90 -11.31
CA THR A 102 2.15 -9.19 -10.08
C THR A 102 2.95 -9.57 -8.84
N ALA A 103 3.61 -10.74 -8.86
CA ALA A 103 4.47 -11.22 -7.77
C ALA A 103 5.70 -10.33 -7.50
N LEU A 104 6.07 -9.44 -8.42
CA LEU A 104 7.17 -8.49 -8.22
C LEU A 104 6.76 -7.24 -7.42
N VAL A 105 5.46 -6.95 -7.38
CA VAL A 105 4.92 -5.85 -6.58
C VAL A 105 4.53 -6.40 -5.21
N THR A 106 4.99 -5.73 -4.17
CA THR A 106 4.79 -6.10 -2.76
C THR A 106 4.38 -4.87 -1.96
N TRP A 107 3.86 -5.07 -0.75
CA TRP A 107 3.54 -3.95 0.14
C TRP A 107 4.77 -3.12 0.53
N ASP A 108 5.95 -3.71 0.53
CA ASP A 108 7.18 -3.03 0.94
C ASP A 108 7.75 -2.14 -0.17
N ASN A 109 7.62 -2.55 -1.45
CA ASN A 109 8.19 -1.82 -2.58
C ASN A 109 7.18 -0.97 -3.37
N ILE A 110 5.86 -1.19 -3.23
CA ILE A 110 4.85 -0.54 -4.08
C ILE A 110 4.92 1.00 -4.04
N GLY A 111 5.18 1.58 -2.87
CA GLY A 111 5.29 3.04 -2.74
C GLY A 111 6.49 3.59 -3.52
N ALA A 112 7.62 2.89 -3.50
CA ALA A 112 8.82 3.26 -4.26
C ALA A 112 8.63 3.03 -5.76
N MET A 113 8.01 1.92 -6.16
CA MET A 113 7.70 1.63 -7.56
C MET A 113 6.75 2.65 -8.18
N LEU A 114 5.72 3.10 -7.46
CA LEU A 114 4.81 4.16 -7.95
C LEU A 114 5.52 5.51 -8.09
N ARG A 115 6.45 5.86 -7.18
CA ARG A 115 7.30 7.05 -7.33
C ARG A 115 8.17 6.98 -8.58
N LEU A 116 8.79 5.83 -8.83
CA LEU A 116 9.58 5.62 -10.04
C LEU A 116 8.70 5.68 -11.29
N ALA A 117 7.50 5.09 -11.24
CA ALA A 117 6.56 5.09 -12.35
C ALA A 117 6.13 6.52 -12.73
N ASP A 118 5.85 7.36 -11.74
CA ASP A 118 5.53 8.77 -11.95
C ASP A 118 6.76 9.56 -12.46
N LYS A 119 7.89 9.49 -11.74
CA LYS A 119 9.13 10.22 -12.06
C LYS A 119 9.64 9.96 -13.47
N TYR A 120 9.53 8.72 -13.95
CA TYR A 120 10.08 8.29 -15.24
C TYR A 120 9.00 8.03 -16.30
N ASP A 121 7.74 8.39 -16.06
CA ASP A 121 6.59 8.15 -16.95
C ASP A 121 6.57 6.68 -17.45
N MET A 122 6.35 5.77 -16.49
CA MET A 122 6.28 4.32 -16.70
C MET A 122 4.85 3.77 -16.49
N PRO A 123 3.93 3.98 -17.44
CA PRO A 123 2.52 3.61 -17.26
C PRO A 123 2.30 2.11 -17.00
N ALA A 124 3.13 1.24 -17.57
CA ALA A 124 3.05 -0.22 -17.33
C ALA A 124 3.37 -0.61 -15.87
N VAL A 125 4.35 0.07 -15.25
CA VAL A 125 4.69 -0.12 -13.83
C VAL A 125 3.55 0.40 -12.95
N GLY A 126 3.02 1.58 -13.27
CA GLY A 126 1.87 2.15 -12.57
C GLY A 126 0.64 1.23 -12.62
N ALA A 127 0.34 0.67 -13.79
CA ALA A 127 -0.75 -0.29 -13.97
C ALA A 127 -0.55 -1.58 -13.16
N ALA A 128 0.67 -2.13 -13.13
CA ALA A 128 0.98 -3.31 -12.32
C ALA A 128 0.81 -3.04 -10.82
N CYS A 129 1.21 -1.85 -10.35
CA CYS A 129 1.00 -1.44 -8.96
C CYS A 129 -0.48 -1.27 -8.62
N ALA A 130 -1.26 -0.66 -9.52
CA ALA A 130 -2.70 -0.52 -9.36
C ALA A 130 -3.42 -1.89 -9.32
N ASP A 131 -3.05 -2.82 -10.22
CA ASP A 131 -3.60 -4.18 -10.23
C ASP A 131 -3.28 -4.93 -8.93
N PHE A 132 -2.06 -4.78 -8.40
CA PHE A 132 -1.70 -5.34 -7.09
C PHE A 132 -2.62 -4.82 -5.96
N LEU A 133 -2.86 -3.51 -5.89
CA LEU A 133 -3.73 -2.92 -4.87
C LEU A 133 -5.17 -3.42 -4.98
N LEU A 134 -5.69 -3.56 -6.20
CA LEU A 134 -7.04 -4.04 -6.46
C LEU A 134 -7.23 -5.52 -6.12
N ARG A 135 -6.20 -6.35 -6.33
CA ARG A 135 -6.25 -7.79 -6.05
C ARG A 135 -6.01 -8.18 -4.59
N ASN A 136 -5.42 -7.28 -3.80
CA ASN A 136 -5.04 -7.57 -2.41
C ASN A 136 -5.78 -6.69 -1.39
N PRO A 137 -7.12 -6.53 -1.45
CA PRO A 137 -7.84 -5.67 -0.51
C PRO A 137 -7.77 -6.18 0.93
N ASP A 138 -7.60 -7.49 1.13
CA ASP A 138 -7.50 -8.12 2.45
C ASP A 138 -6.19 -7.79 3.18
N GLY A 139 -5.18 -7.33 2.43
CA GLY A 139 -3.91 -6.83 2.98
C GLY A 139 -4.03 -5.42 3.56
N LEU A 140 -5.07 -4.67 3.19
CA LEU A 140 -5.27 -3.29 3.65
C LEU A 140 -5.93 -3.27 5.02
N ARG A 141 -5.32 -2.57 5.99
CA ARG A 141 -5.85 -2.49 7.36
C ARG A 141 -5.63 -1.10 7.96
N LEU A 142 -6.66 -0.53 8.59
CA LEU A 142 -6.53 0.72 9.36
C LEU A 142 -5.58 0.59 10.56
N SER A 143 -5.42 -0.62 11.11
CA SER A 143 -4.54 -0.90 12.24
C SER A 143 -3.05 -1.01 11.88
N ALA A 144 -2.70 -1.08 10.59
CA ALA A 144 -1.30 -1.06 10.18
C ALA A 144 -0.65 0.29 10.50
N PRO A 145 0.68 0.37 10.71
CA PRO A 145 1.36 1.63 10.95
C PRO A 145 1.04 2.67 9.87
N LEU A 146 0.79 3.92 10.25
CA LEU A 146 0.33 4.97 9.32
C LEU A 146 1.24 5.16 8.10
N ARG A 147 2.55 4.94 8.25
CA ARG A 147 3.53 5.05 7.15
C ARG A 147 3.66 3.78 6.29
N SER A 148 3.05 2.68 6.71
CA SER A 148 3.06 1.43 5.94
C SER A 148 2.13 1.54 4.73
N PRO A 149 2.53 1.09 3.53
CA PRO A 149 1.65 1.01 2.38
C PRO A 149 0.46 0.05 2.57
N ALA A 150 0.52 -0.85 3.57
CA ALA A 150 -0.62 -1.71 3.95
C ALA A 150 -1.67 -0.96 4.80
N ASN A 151 -1.39 0.25 5.28
CA ASN A 151 -2.41 1.09 5.91
C ASN A 151 -3.38 1.63 4.86
N THR A 152 -4.68 1.44 5.05
CA THR A 152 -5.71 1.81 4.06
C THR A 152 -5.65 3.29 3.67
N LEU A 153 -5.36 4.19 4.61
CA LEU A 153 -5.26 5.63 4.34
C LEU A 153 -3.99 5.98 3.56
N MET A 154 -2.87 5.33 3.90
CA MET A 154 -1.62 5.51 3.17
C MET A 154 -1.73 4.94 1.76
N ALA A 155 -2.29 3.74 1.59
CA ALA A 155 -2.56 3.16 0.27
C ALA A 155 -3.42 4.08 -0.59
N ALA A 156 -4.52 4.62 -0.02
CA ALA A 156 -5.36 5.60 -0.73
C ALA A 156 -4.57 6.86 -1.10
N SER A 157 -3.70 7.34 -0.22
CA SER A 157 -2.87 8.53 -0.45
C SER A 157 -1.82 8.30 -1.54
N ILE A 158 -1.24 7.11 -1.60
CA ILE A 158 -0.30 6.70 -2.65
C ILE A 158 -1.03 6.67 -4.00
N VAL A 159 -2.23 6.08 -4.06
CA VAL A 159 -3.05 6.06 -5.29
C VAL A 159 -3.45 7.47 -5.71
N ASP A 160 -3.89 8.31 -4.78
CA ASP A 160 -4.26 9.70 -5.06
C ASP A 160 -3.07 10.48 -5.68
N ARG A 161 -1.88 10.36 -5.09
CA ARG A 161 -0.67 11.07 -5.57
C ARG A 161 -0.20 10.60 -6.94
N TYR A 162 -0.12 9.29 -7.17
CA TYR A 162 0.57 8.73 -8.34
C TYR A 162 -0.38 8.18 -9.42
N CYS A 163 -1.65 7.97 -9.09
CA CYS A 163 -2.67 7.50 -10.03
C CYS A 163 -3.76 8.55 -10.30
N GLY A 164 -3.85 9.62 -9.49
CA GLY A 164 -4.88 10.66 -9.61
C GLY A 164 -4.55 11.82 -10.55
N GLY A 165 -3.32 11.93 -11.07
CA GLY A 165 -2.91 13.02 -11.95
C GLY A 165 -3.47 12.88 -13.37
N GLY A 166 -4.22 13.82 -13.94
CA GLY A 166 -4.16 15.27 -13.73
C GLY A 166 -3.44 16.02 -14.86
N GLY A 167 -3.35 15.43 -16.06
CA GLY A 167 -2.73 16.06 -17.23
C GLY A 167 -3.46 15.80 -18.53
N GLY A 168 -4.63 16.43 -18.72
CA GLY A 168 -5.17 16.93 -20.01
C GLY A 168 -5.23 16.04 -21.27
N GLY A 169 -4.88 14.76 -21.24
CA GLY A 169 -4.63 13.96 -22.44
C GLY A 169 -5.47 12.70 -22.56
N GLY A 170 -6.79 12.84 -22.69
CA GLY A 170 -7.68 11.99 -23.51
C GLY A 170 -7.69 10.45 -23.42
N GLY A 171 -6.99 9.80 -22.49
CA GLY A 171 -7.00 8.34 -22.33
C GLY A 171 -7.70 7.93 -21.05
N GLY A 172 -8.96 7.49 -21.15
CA GLY A 172 -9.88 7.19 -20.03
C GLY A 172 -9.47 6.01 -19.15
N TRP A 173 -8.39 6.16 -18.39
CA TRP A 173 -8.17 5.39 -17.18
C TRP A 173 -8.85 6.16 -16.04
N ASP A 174 -10.14 5.90 -15.80
CA ASP A 174 -10.79 6.33 -14.56
C ASP A 174 -10.06 5.64 -13.40
N PRO A 175 -9.29 6.36 -12.59
CA PRO A 175 -8.36 5.71 -11.68
C PRO A 175 -9.10 5.05 -10.51
N PRO A 176 -8.48 4.04 -9.88
CA PRO A 176 -9.02 3.26 -8.76
C PRO A 176 -9.29 4.06 -7.47
N VAL A 177 -9.19 5.40 -7.49
CA VAL A 177 -9.52 6.28 -6.35
C VAL A 177 -10.96 6.07 -5.88
N LEU A 178 -11.90 5.87 -6.83
CA LEU A 178 -13.29 5.53 -6.50
C LEU A 178 -13.41 4.15 -5.84
N SER A 179 -12.51 3.21 -6.17
CA SER A 179 -12.45 1.89 -5.52
C SER A 179 -11.92 2.01 -4.09
N MET A 180 -10.89 2.83 -3.85
CA MET A 180 -10.32 3.00 -2.50
C MET A 180 -11.25 3.72 -1.52
N ALA A 181 -12.03 4.71 -1.99
CA ALA A 181 -13.13 5.27 -1.21
C ALA A 181 -14.16 4.17 -0.84
N GLY A 182 -14.46 3.28 -1.79
CA GLY A 182 -15.30 2.10 -1.55
C GLY A 182 -14.72 1.11 -0.54
N VAL A 183 -13.40 0.86 -0.57
CA VAL A 183 -12.68 0.03 0.41
C VAL A 183 -12.76 0.67 1.80
N LEU A 184 -12.52 1.97 1.92
CA LEU A 184 -12.68 2.69 3.18
C LEU A 184 -14.10 2.56 3.70
N ARG A 185 -15.12 2.92 2.90
CA ARG A 185 -16.53 2.77 3.26
C ARG A 185 -16.89 1.34 3.66
N ARG A 186 -16.32 0.34 3.00
CA ARG A 186 -16.50 -1.09 3.34
C ARG A 186 -15.88 -1.42 4.70
N GLN A 187 -14.65 -1.01 4.96
CA GLN A 187 -13.97 -1.23 6.24
C GLN A 187 -14.66 -0.50 7.40
N LEU A 188 -15.31 0.61 7.10
CA LEU A 188 -16.11 1.40 8.03
C LEU A 188 -17.53 0.84 8.24
N GLY A 189 -17.86 -0.28 7.60
CA GLY A 189 -19.15 -0.96 7.76
C GLY A 189 -20.33 -0.28 7.05
N GLN A 190 -20.09 0.67 6.13
CA GLN A 190 -21.17 1.41 5.46
C GLN A 190 -21.89 0.63 4.34
N ASN A 191 -21.43 -0.57 3.97
CA ASN A 191 -21.88 -1.24 2.73
C ASN A 191 -22.96 -2.33 2.90
N LYS A 192 -23.75 -2.33 3.97
CA LYS A 192 -24.91 -3.24 4.03
C LYS A 192 -26.18 -2.55 4.56
N PRO A 193 -26.87 -1.77 3.70
CA PRO A 193 -28.24 -1.34 3.98
C PRO A 193 -29.11 -2.60 4.08
N GLY A 194 -29.50 -2.99 5.29
CA GLY A 194 -30.39 -4.13 5.55
C GLY A 194 -29.86 -5.22 6.47
N SER A 195 -28.60 -5.17 6.90
CA SER A 195 -28.09 -6.12 7.90
C SER A 195 -28.35 -5.57 9.31
N ALA A 196 -29.50 -5.90 9.89
CA ALA A 196 -29.91 -5.54 11.26
C ALA A 196 -29.06 -6.19 12.39
N GLY A 197 -27.86 -6.68 12.07
CA GLY A 197 -26.95 -7.33 13.00
C GLY A 197 -25.98 -6.34 13.66
N VAL A 198 -26.32 -5.95 14.89
CA VAL A 198 -25.45 -5.50 16.01
C VAL A 198 -24.51 -4.31 15.74
N GLY A 199 -24.95 -3.13 16.21
CA GLY A 199 -24.35 -1.80 16.09
C GLY A 199 -23.03 -1.54 16.84
N GLY A 200 -22.02 -2.41 16.71
CA GLY A 200 -20.68 -2.20 17.29
C GLY A 200 -19.57 -1.79 16.30
N ALA A 201 -19.65 -2.25 15.06
CA ALA A 201 -18.59 -2.05 14.05
C ALA A 201 -18.31 -0.58 13.66
N PRO A 202 -19.32 0.29 13.43
CA PRO A 202 -19.05 1.66 12.96
C PRO A 202 -18.37 2.51 14.04
N ALA A 203 -18.75 2.36 15.31
CA ALA A 203 -18.16 3.11 16.42
C ALA A 203 -16.67 2.77 16.61
N ALA A 204 -16.30 1.48 16.53
CA ALA A 204 -14.91 1.04 16.66
C ALA A 204 -14.03 1.60 15.53
N ALA A 205 -14.53 1.59 14.29
CA ALA A 205 -13.80 2.13 13.14
C ALA A 205 -13.65 3.66 13.23
N CYS A 206 -14.66 4.38 13.75
CA CYS A 206 -14.55 5.82 14.00
C CYS A 206 -13.51 6.16 15.07
N LEU A 207 -13.46 5.39 16.17
CA LEU A 207 -12.42 5.56 17.19
C LEU A 207 -11.02 5.33 16.62
N GLN A 208 -10.85 4.33 15.76
CA GLN A 208 -9.58 4.09 15.07
C GLN A 208 -9.20 5.25 14.13
N LEU A 209 -10.13 5.72 13.30
CA LEU A 209 -9.88 6.87 12.43
C LEU A 209 -9.52 8.12 13.23
N ARG A 210 -10.21 8.38 14.34
CA ARG A 210 -9.89 9.51 15.22
C ARG A 210 -8.47 9.40 15.78
N ALA A 211 -8.07 8.23 16.27
CA ALA A 211 -6.71 8.00 16.75
C ALA A 211 -5.65 8.20 15.64
N LEU A 212 -5.96 7.82 14.39
CA LEU A 212 -5.07 8.07 13.24
C LEU A 212 -4.98 9.55 12.89
N VAL A 213 -6.08 10.30 12.94
CA VAL A 213 -6.11 11.74 12.66
C VAL A 213 -5.33 12.53 13.72
N GLU A 214 -5.37 12.08 14.97
CA GLU A 214 -4.60 12.68 16.07
C GLU A 214 -3.09 12.36 16.01
N HIS A 215 -2.66 11.46 15.12
CA HIS A 215 -1.25 11.10 14.95
C HIS A 215 -0.44 12.25 14.34
N ARG A 216 0.72 12.57 14.92
CA ARG A 216 1.60 13.69 14.50
C ARG A 216 1.93 13.71 13.00
N ASP A 217 2.17 12.53 12.43
CA ASP A 217 2.56 12.41 11.02
C ASP A 217 1.39 12.49 10.03
N TYR A 218 0.14 12.39 10.49
CA TYR A 218 -1.05 12.33 9.65
C TYR A 218 -1.14 13.43 8.58
N PRO A 219 -1.01 14.73 8.91
CA PRO A 219 -1.15 15.80 7.91
C PRO A 219 -0.09 15.75 6.81
N THR A 220 1.09 15.17 7.11
CA THR A 220 2.20 15.06 6.16
C THR A 220 2.22 13.73 5.40
N ALA A 221 1.76 12.65 6.04
CA ALA A 221 1.81 11.31 5.48
C ALA A 221 0.64 11.06 4.53
N ILE A 222 -0.55 11.54 4.87
CA ILE A 222 -1.81 11.30 4.15
C ILE A 222 -2.08 12.44 3.16
N SER A 223 -2.54 12.15 1.95
CA SER A 223 -2.81 13.19 0.95
C SER A 223 -4.01 14.05 1.36
N PRO A 224 -4.06 15.34 0.98
CA PRO A 224 -5.16 16.22 1.33
C PRO A 224 -6.54 15.68 0.90
N ALA A 225 -6.64 15.07 -0.28
CA ALA A 225 -7.89 14.49 -0.76
C ALA A 225 -8.39 13.36 0.15
N VAL A 226 -7.49 12.48 0.60
CA VAL A 226 -7.83 11.41 1.55
C VAL A 226 -8.18 11.98 2.92
N GLN A 227 -7.53 13.06 3.37
CA GLN A 227 -7.89 13.73 4.63
C GLN A 227 -9.33 14.28 4.58
N VAL A 228 -9.74 14.87 3.46
CA VAL A 228 -11.12 15.34 3.25
C VAL A 228 -12.09 14.15 3.29
N LEU A 229 -11.78 13.04 2.62
CA LEU A 229 -12.61 11.84 2.65
C LEU A 229 -12.77 11.27 4.05
N VAL A 230 -11.71 11.20 4.84
CA VAL A 230 -11.76 10.76 6.25
C VAL A 230 -12.65 11.70 7.06
N THR A 231 -12.55 13.01 6.84
CA THR A 231 -13.39 14.00 7.52
C THR A 231 -14.87 13.79 7.21
N LEU A 232 -15.22 13.64 5.93
CA LEU A 232 -16.59 13.39 5.49
C LEU A 232 -17.15 12.10 6.10
N VAL A 233 -16.36 11.03 6.10
CA VAL A 233 -16.72 9.76 6.73
C VAL A 233 -17.01 9.93 8.23
N LEU A 234 -16.17 10.68 8.94
CA LEU A 234 -16.34 10.91 10.37
C LEU A 234 -17.61 11.71 10.65
N LEU A 235 -17.94 12.70 9.82
CA LEU A 235 -19.18 13.47 9.90
C LEU A 235 -20.40 12.58 9.67
N ASP A 236 -20.41 11.77 8.60
CA ASP A 236 -21.49 10.83 8.29
C ASP A 236 -21.72 9.85 9.46
N ALA A 237 -20.65 9.42 10.12
CA ALA A 237 -20.75 8.51 11.25
C ALA A 237 -21.30 9.18 12.52
N LEU A 238 -20.97 10.45 12.76
CA LEU A 238 -21.55 11.22 13.87
C LEU A 238 -23.05 11.42 13.66
N ASP A 239 -23.47 11.78 12.44
CA ASP A 239 -24.88 11.92 12.10
C ASP A 239 -25.66 10.60 12.28
N ALA A 240 -25.03 9.47 11.94
CA ALA A 240 -25.60 8.14 12.14
C ALA A 240 -25.76 7.78 13.63
N LEU A 241 -24.77 8.14 14.47
CA LEU A 241 -24.84 7.93 15.92
C LEU A 241 -25.95 8.80 16.55
N ASP A 242 -26.06 10.07 16.16
CA ASP A 242 -27.13 10.96 16.62
C ASP A 242 -28.52 10.47 16.20
N ALA A 243 -28.64 9.87 15.01
CA ALA A 243 -29.89 9.25 14.56
C ALA A 243 -30.25 8.02 15.39
N LEU A 244 -29.28 7.19 15.76
CA LEU A 244 -29.49 6.02 16.62
C LEU A 244 -29.90 6.43 18.04
N ASP A 245 -29.26 7.46 18.59
CA ASP A 245 -29.60 7.98 19.92
C ASP A 245 -31.00 8.60 19.94
N ARG A 246 -31.39 9.33 18.90
CA ARG A 246 -32.77 9.82 18.75
C ARG A 246 -33.77 8.67 18.70
N ARG A 247 -33.51 7.61 17.91
CA ARG A 247 -34.37 6.42 17.85
C ARG A 247 -34.54 5.76 19.22
N ARG A 248 -33.45 5.58 19.96
CA ARG A 248 -33.47 5.01 21.32
C ARG A 248 -34.30 5.84 22.30
N ARG A 249 -34.33 7.16 22.16
CA ARG A 249 -35.16 8.04 23.01
C ARG A 249 -36.64 8.01 22.64
N THR A 250 -36.96 7.79 21.36
CA THR A 250 -38.35 7.76 20.87
C THR A 250 -39.01 6.40 20.99
N GLU A 251 -38.25 5.30 21.13
CA GLU A 251 -38.83 3.98 21.38
C GLU A 251 -39.45 3.94 22.79
N PRO A 252 -40.77 3.76 22.92
CA PRO A 252 -41.40 3.67 24.22
C PRO A 252 -40.89 2.43 24.95
N ALA A 253 -40.48 2.59 26.20
CA ALA A 253 -39.85 1.57 27.05
C ALA A 253 -40.67 0.25 27.22
N GLY A 254 -41.88 0.17 26.68
CA GLY A 254 -42.77 -0.99 26.73
C GLY A 254 -42.96 -1.77 25.42
N ALA A 255 -42.39 -1.35 24.29
CA ALA A 255 -42.61 -2.03 22.99
C ALA A 255 -41.63 -3.18 22.71
N SER A 256 -40.60 -3.38 23.53
CA SER A 256 -39.67 -4.51 23.44
C SER A 256 -40.27 -5.78 24.05
N GLY A 257 -41.53 -6.07 23.72
CA GLY A 257 -42.11 -7.41 23.86
C GLY A 257 -41.46 -8.34 22.85
N PHE A 258 -40.15 -8.60 23.02
CA PHE A 258 -39.46 -9.68 22.37
C PHE A 258 -40.09 -10.95 22.94
N THR A 259 -41.16 -11.39 22.30
CA THR A 259 -41.71 -12.72 22.52
C THR A 259 -40.55 -13.68 22.23
N PHE A 260 -40.04 -14.29 23.30
CA PHE A 260 -39.13 -15.42 23.22
C PHE A 260 -39.91 -16.50 22.47
N GLY A 261 -39.81 -16.49 21.14
CA GLY A 261 -40.41 -17.49 20.27
C GLY A 261 -39.93 -18.84 20.77
N ALA A 262 -40.89 -19.69 21.11
CA ALA A 262 -40.68 -21.01 21.67
C ALA A 262 -39.51 -21.72 21.00
N SER A 263 -38.63 -22.27 21.85
CA SER A 263 -37.54 -23.17 21.55
C SER A 263 -37.74 -23.92 20.23
N ALA A 264 -36.91 -23.62 19.23
CA ALA A 264 -36.79 -24.50 18.07
C ALA A 264 -36.46 -25.93 18.59
N PRO A 265 -37.13 -26.97 18.09
CA PRO A 265 -36.88 -28.34 18.52
C PRO A 265 -35.42 -28.72 18.22
N ALA A 266 -34.79 -29.42 19.16
CA ALA A 266 -33.40 -29.84 19.07
C ALA A 266 -33.11 -30.58 17.76
N PRO A 267 -31.97 -30.30 17.08
CA PRO A 267 -31.59 -31.03 15.88
C PRO A 267 -31.39 -32.51 16.21
N ALA A 268 -32.03 -33.39 15.44
CA ALA A 268 -31.91 -34.84 15.60
C ALA A 268 -30.45 -35.31 15.41
N PRO A 269 -29.99 -36.32 16.17
CA PRO A 269 -28.62 -36.80 16.09
C PRO A 269 -28.31 -37.43 14.73
N VAL A 270 -27.32 -36.89 14.04
CA VAL A 270 -26.78 -37.43 12.78
C VAL A 270 -25.97 -38.69 13.10
N ARG A 271 -26.49 -39.87 12.73
CA ARG A 271 -25.75 -41.14 12.78
C ARG A 271 -24.73 -41.20 11.65
N VAL A 272 -23.45 -41.07 11.97
CA VAL A 272 -22.34 -41.38 11.04
C VAL A 272 -22.19 -42.90 11.00
N ARG A 273 -22.48 -43.53 9.85
CA ARG A 273 -22.12 -44.92 9.56
C ARG A 273 -20.70 -44.93 8.99
N PHE A 274 -19.79 -45.64 9.65
CA PHE A 274 -18.53 -46.05 9.04
C PHE A 274 -18.76 -47.34 8.25
N THR A 275 -18.40 -47.31 6.97
CA THR A 275 -18.29 -48.47 6.08
C THR A 275 -16.86 -48.59 5.61
#